data_AF-A0AAX3JMR1-F1
#
_entry.id   AF-A0AAX3JMR1-F1
#
_cell.length_a   1.000
_cell.length_b   1.000
_cell.length_c   1.000
_cell.angle_alpha   90.00
_cell.angle_beta   90.00
_cell.angle_gamma   90.00
#
_symmetry.space_group_name_H-M   'P 1'
#
loop_
_entity.id
_entity.type
_entity.pdbx_description
1 polymer ?
#
loop_
_entity_poly.entity_id
_entity_poly.type
_entity_poly.pdbx_seq_one_letter_code
_entity_poly.pdbx_strand_id
1 'polypeptide(L)'
;MVGRNAKENDELLRNWAKGNDYWLHKRDYPGAYVFIRNKKDKTPPLEVLLDAGNLCVFYTKPARQLGGADLYYTNVKHLRRVKGGKQGFVIPNREKNLNIKLDLQILNKLKNKNV
;
A
#
# COMPACT_ATOMS: atom_id res chain seq x y z
N MET A 1 -7.26 3.88 0.25
CA MET A 1 -6.63 5.15 -0.21
C MET A 1 -5.28 4.85 -0.83
N VAL A 2 -4.84 5.65 -1.81
CA VAL A 2 -3.54 5.48 -2.48
C VAL A 2 -2.78 6.80 -2.50
N GLY A 3 -1.55 6.79 -2.02
CA GLY A 3 -0.58 7.86 -2.27
C GLY A 3 0.30 7.46 -3.45
N ARG A 4 0.44 8.35 -4.43
CA ARG A 4 1.08 8.03 -5.72
C ARG A 4 2.49 8.62 -5.85
N ASN A 5 2.90 9.44 -4.89
CA ASN A 5 4.21 10.05 -4.80
C ASN A 5 4.59 10.29 -3.33
N ALA A 6 5.83 10.71 -3.08
CA ALA A 6 6.36 10.88 -1.72
C ALA A 6 5.55 11.88 -0.86
N LYS A 7 5.03 12.95 -1.48
CA LYS A 7 4.22 13.97 -0.79
C LYS A 7 2.86 13.40 -0.39
N GLU A 8 2.12 12.82 -1.33
CA GLU A 8 0.82 12.18 -1.06
C GLU A 8 0.94 11.03 -0.05
N ASN A 9 2.00 10.21 -0.17
CA ASN A 9 2.31 9.13 0.76
C ASN A 9 2.46 9.65 2.19
N ASP A 10 3.20 10.74 2.35
CA ASP A 10 3.43 11.35 3.66
C ASP A 10 2.15 11.99 4.22
N GLU A 11 1.40 12.71 3.39
CA GLU A 11 0.13 13.35 3.77
C GLU A 11 -0.90 12.32 4.25
N LEU A 12 -1.11 11.24 3.47
CA LEU A 12 -2.02 10.17 3.87
C LEU A 12 -1.55 9.46 5.14
N LEU A 13 -0.25 9.20 5.26
CA LEU A 13 0.31 8.56 6.46
C LEU A 13 0.16 9.43 7.72
N ARG A 14 0.28 10.75 7.61
CA ARG A 14 0.15 11.67 8.76
C ARG A 14 -1.30 11.93 9.15
N ASN A 15 -2.14 12.19 8.16
CA ASN A 15 -3.41 12.87 8.40
C ASN A 15 -4.61 11.94 8.23
N TRP A 16 -4.48 10.85 7.48
CA TRP A 16 -5.60 9.95 7.18
C TRP A 16 -5.46 8.60 7.86
N ALA A 17 -4.26 8.00 7.81
CA ALA A 17 -4.01 6.65 8.27
C ALA A 17 -4.06 6.54 9.80
N LYS A 18 -4.67 5.46 10.30
CA LYS A 18 -4.72 5.14 11.73
C LYS A 18 -3.83 3.94 12.03
N GLY A 19 -3.37 3.81 13.28
CA GLY A 19 -2.42 2.75 13.65
C GLY A 19 -2.87 1.30 13.34
N ASN A 20 -4.17 1.01 13.34
CA ASN A 20 -4.73 -0.30 13.01
C ASN A 20 -5.02 -0.51 11.51
N ASP A 21 -4.89 0.54 10.70
CA ASP A 21 -4.97 0.42 9.25
C ASP A 21 -3.80 -0.39 8.73
N TYR A 22 -3.98 -0.99 7.57
CA TYR A 22 -2.90 -1.68 6.87
C TYR A 22 -2.29 -0.78 5.82
N TRP A 23 -0.97 -0.85 5.72
CA TRP A 23 -0.16 -0.20 4.71
C TRP A 23 0.48 -1.26 3.82
N LEU A 24 0.48 -1.01 2.52
CA LEU A 24 1.09 -1.85 1.50
C LEU A 24 2.06 -1.01 0.67
N HIS A 25 3.19 -1.61 0.31
CA HIS A 25 4.22 -0.99 -0.53
C HIS A 25 5.07 -2.04 -1.23
N LYS A 26 5.64 -1.67 -2.38
CA LYS A 26 6.47 -2.53 -3.21
C LYS A 26 7.80 -2.85 -2.52
N ARG A 27 8.23 -4.11 -2.60
CA ARG A 27 9.45 -4.56 -1.94
C ARG A 27 10.73 -3.94 -2.54
N ASP A 28 11.50 -3.26 -1.70
CA ASP A 28 12.88 -2.77 -1.82
C ASP A 28 13.08 -1.52 -2.68
N TYR A 29 12.00 -1.00 -3.28
CA TYR A 29 12.10 0.13 -4.21
C TYR A 29 11.01 1.17 -3.94
N PRO A 30 11.26 2.46 -4.24
CA PRO A 30 10.26 3.51 -4.09
C PRO A 30 8.99 3.20 -4.89
N GLY A 31 7.84 3.57 -4.32
CA GLY A 31 6.55 3.26 -4.93
C GLY A 31 5.37 3.90 -4.19
N ALA A 32 4.18 3.54 -4.63
CA ALA A 32 2.93 4.01 -4.05
C ALA A 32 2.68 3.39 -2.67
N TYR A 33 2.07 4.17 -1.77
CA TYR A 33 1.52 3.64 -0.52
C TYR A 33 0.04 3.36 -0.71
N VAL A 34 -0.38 2.14 -0.40
CA VAL A 34 -1.80 1.80 -0.37
C VAL A 34 -2.22 1.53 1.06
N PHE A 35 -3.31 2.18 1.48
CA PHE A 35 -3.86 2.02 2.81
C PHE A 35 -5.24 1.38 2.78
N ILE A 36 -5.44 0.36 3.61
CA ILE A 36 -6.72 -0.27 3.89
C ILE A 36 -7.17 0.17 5.28
N ARG A 37 -8.34 0.82 5.35
CA ARG A 37 -9.00 1.15 6.63
C ARG A 37 -9.42 -0.14 7.32
N ASN A 38 -9.08 -0.30 8.60
CA ASN A 38 -9.35 -1.56 9.28
C ASN A 38 -9.69 -1.39 10.77
N LYS A 39 -10.43 -2.37 11.32
CA LYS A 39 -10.74 -2.46 12.75
C LYS A 39 -9.59 -3.13 13.51
N LYS A 40 -9.45 -2.80 14.79
CA LYS A 40 -8.44 -3.41 15.67
C LYS A 40 -8.57 -4.95 15.64
N ASP A 41 -7.43 -5.63 15.64
CA ASP A 41 -7.30 -7.09 15.74
C ASP A 41 -8.04 -7.91 14.67
N LYS A 42 -8.38 -7.27 13.53
CA LYS A 42 -8.88 -7.95 12.33
C LYS A 42 -7.83 -7.97 11.23
N THR A 43 -7.77 -9.06 10.48
CA THR A 43 -7.01 -9.12 9.23
C THR A 43 -7.95 -8.79 8.08
N PRO A 44 -7.55 -7.96 7.10
CA PRO A 44 -8.36 -7.72 5.92
C PRO A 44 -8.62 -9.04 5.17
N PRO A 45 -9.83 -9.24 4.61
CA PRO A 45 -10.08 -10.37 3.73
C PRO A 45 -9.09 -10.42 2.57
N LEU A 46 -8.81 -11.62 2.06
CA LEU A 46 -7.86 -11.80 0.96
C LEU A 46 -8.23 -10.95 -0.27
N GLU A 47 -9.52 -10.88 -0.64
CA GLU A 47 -9.99 -10.05 -1.76
C GLU A 47 -9.56 -8.58 -1.60
N VAL A 48 -9.68 -8.02 -0.38
CA VAL A 48 -9.29 -6.63 -0.09
C VAL A 48 -7.77 -6.45 -0.19
N LEU A 49 -6.99 -7.45 0.22
CA LEU A 49 -5.53 -7.43 0.07
C LEU A 49 -5.13 -7.49 -1.41
N LEU A 50 -5.81 -8.30 -2.22
CA LEU A 50 -5.55 -8.41 -3.66
C LEU A 50 -5.95 -7.12 -4.39
N ASP A 51 -7.08 -6.51 -4.04
CA ASP A 51 -7.51 -5.21 -4.57
C ASP A 51 -6.47 -4.12 -4.27
N ALA A 52 -6.04 -4.03 -3.00
CA ALA A 52 -5.02 -3.06 -2.58
C ALA A 52 -3.65 -3.35 -3.20
N GLY A 53 -3.27 -4.61 -3.32
CA GLY A 53 -2.03 -5.05 -3.95
C GLY A 53 -1.97 -4.66 -5.42
N ASN A 54 -3.06 -4.88 -6.16
CA ASN A 54 -3.18 -4.47 -7.56
C ASN A 54 -3.06 -2.96 -7.73
N LEU A 55 -3.68 -2.16 -6.84
CA LEU A 55 -3.49 -0.72 -6.83
C LEU A 55 -2.01 -0.35 -6.58
N CYS A 56 -1.34 -1.03 -5.65
CA CYS A 56 0.06 -0.75 -5.33
C CYS A 56 0.98 -1.02 -6.52
N VAL A 57 0.81 -2.15 -7.20
CA VAL A 57 1.53 -2.49 -8.44
C VAL A 57 1.21 -1.47 -9.53
N PHE A 58 -0.07 -1.17 -9.76
CA PHE A 58 -0.49 -0.24 -10.81
C PHE A 58 0.09 1.16 -10.63
N TYR A 59 0.10 1.72 -9.43
CA TYR A 59 0.64 3.07 -9.18
C TYR A 59 2.16 3.11 -8.99
N THR A 60 2.85 1.97 -9.02
CA THR A 60 4.30 1.87 -8.96
C THR A 60 4.87 1.57 -10.35
N LYS A 61 5.44 2.59 -11.03
CA LYS A 61 5.90 2.49 -12.43
C LYS A 61 6.71 1.22 -12.77
N PRO A 62 7.80 0.86 -12.04
CA PRO A 62 8.57 -0.33 -12.39
C PRO A 62 7.78 -1.64 -12.20
N ALA A 63 6.95 -1.74 -11.16
CA ALA A 63 6.11 -2.90 -10.92
C ALA A 63 5.04 -3.06 -12.01
N ARG A 64 4.43 -1.95 -12.44
CA ARG A 64 3.46 -1.94 -13.54
C ARG A 64 4.09 -2.40 -14.86
N GLN A 65 5.31 -1.97 -15.18
CA GLN A 65 6.02 -2.39 -16.38
C GLN A 65 6.36 -3.89 -16.37
N LEU A 66 6.68 -4.44 -15.19
CA LEU A 66 6.93 -5.88 -15.01
C LEU A 66 5.65 -6.73 -14.93
N GLY A 67 4.46 -6.11 -14.85
CA GLY A 67 3.19 -6.81 -14.72
C GLY A 67 2.96 -7.45 -13.35
N GLY A 68 3.74 -7.08 -12.33
CA GLY A 68 3.65 -7.67 -11.00
C GLY A 68 4.80 -7.25 -10.09
N ALA A 69 4.68 -7.56 -8.80
CA ALA A 69 5.76 -7.38 -7.82
C ALA A 69 5.48 -8.14 -6.52
N ASP A 70 6.55 -8.40 -5.77
CA ASP A 70 6.46 -8.67 -4.34
C ASP A 70 6.20 -7.38 -3.58
N LEU A 71 5.23 -7.45 -2.66
CA LEU A 71 4.83 -6.36 -1.80
C LEU A 71 5.05 -6.77 -0.34
N TYR A 72 5.26 -5.78 0.52
CA TYR A 72 5.07 -5.92 1.95
C TYR A 72 3.74 -5.33 2.35
N TYR A 73 3.18 -5.88 3.42
CA TYR A 73 2.11 -5.21 4.15
C TYR A 73 2.27 -5.38 5.66
N THR A 74 1.91 -4.34 6.41
CA THR A 74 1.90 -4.33 7.88
C THR A 74 0.89 -3.31 8.38
N ASN A 75 0.62 -3.29 9.68
CA ASN A 75 -0.15 -2.21 10.27
C ASN A 75 0.65 -0.92 10.30
N VAL A 76 -0.03 0.21 10.14
CA VAL A 76 0.57 1.56 10.18
C VAL A 76 1.32 1.81 11.48
N LYS A 77 0.83 1.30 12.62
CA LYS A 77 1.52 1.41 13.92
C LYS A 77 2.89 0.72 13.98
N HIS A 78 3.19 -0.18 13.03
CA HIS A 78 4.50 -0.83 12.92
C HIS A 78 5.45 -0.09 11.97
N LEU A 79 5.02 1.00 11.34
CA LEU A 79 5.88 1.85 10.52
C LEU A 79 6.68 2.79 11.41
N ARG A 80 8.00 2.81 11.21
CA ARG A 80 8.89 3.77 11.85
C ARG A 80 9.32 4.83 10.85
N ARG A 81 9.07 6.09 11.16
CA ARG A 81 9.63 7.22 10.39
C ARG A 81 11.12 7.39 10.72
N VAL A 82 11.93 7.60 9.70
CA VAL A 82 13.37 7.86 9.89
C VAL A 82 13.56 9.34 10.21
N LYS A 83 14.09 9.66 11.38
CA LYS A 83 14.40 11.06 11.77
C LYS A 83 15.43 11.64 10.81
N GLY A 84 15.14 12.82 10.25
CA GLY A 84 15.98 13.44 9.21
C GLY A 84 15.95 12.73 7.85
N GLY A 85 15.12 11.70 7.68
CA GLY A 85 14.94 11.01 6.41
C GLY A 85 14.15 11.83 5.39
N LYS A 86 14.20 11.40 4.13
CA LYS A 86 13.40 11.98 3.04
C LYS A 86 11.91 11.90 3.36
N GLN A 87 11.13 12.83 2.82
CA GLN A 87 9.67 12.82 2.97
C GLN A 87 9.08 11.47 2.52
N GLY A 88 8.14 10.95 3.32
CA GLY A 88 7.50 9.66 3.07
C GLY A 88 8.37 8.45 3.40
N PHE A 89 9.65 8.62 3.77
CA PHE A 89 10.52 7.48 4.07
C PHE A 89 10.19 6.85 5.43
N VAL A 90 9.82 5.57 5.38
CA VAL A 90 9.50 4.75 6.55
C VAL A 90 10.20 3.41 6.47
N ILE A 91 10.41 2.81 7.63
CA ILE A 91 10.90 1.45 7.78
C ILE A 91 9.75 0.62 8.35
N PRO A 92 9.22 -0.37 7.60
CA PRO A 92 8.22 -1.28 8.13
C PRO A 92 8.85 -2.30 9.09
N ASN A 93 8.05 -2.75 10.05
CA ASN A 93 8.35 -3.88 10.91
C ASN A 93 7.15 -4.84 10.93
N ARG A 94 7.39 -6.09 11.32
CA ARG A 94 6.35 -7.14 11.45
C ARG A 94 5.53 -7.31 10.16
N GLU A 95 6.21 -7.13 9.04
CA GLU A 95 5.64 -7.19 7.72
C GLU A 95 5.38 -8.62 7.28
N LYS A 96 4.38 -8.75 6.41
CA LYS A 96 4.06 -9.97 5.70
C LYS A 96 4.28 -9.73 4.22
N ASN A 97 4.54 -10.82 3.49
CA ASN A 97 4.75 -10.80 2.06
C ASN A 97 3.46 -11.06 1.30
N LEU A 98 3.32 -10.42 0.15
CA LEU A 98 2.24 -10.67 -0.79
C LEU A 98 2.80 -10.55 -2.21
N ASN A 99 2.75 -11.64 -2.97
CA ASN A 99 3.09 -11.61 -4.39
C ASN A 99 1.84 -11.23 -5.20
N ILE A 100 1.97 -10.22 -6.07
CA ILE A 100 0.88 -9.74 -6.91
C ILE A 100 1.28 -9.80 -8.37
N LYS A 101 0.48 -10.50 -9.16
CA LYS A 101 0.40 -10.30 -10.62
C LYS A 101 -0.67 -9.25 -10.90
N LEU A 102 -0.34 -8.27 -11.73
CA LEU A 102 -1.26 -7.19 -12.10
C LEU A 102 -2.44 -7.74 -12.89
N ASP A 103 -3.63 -7.51 -12.37
CA ASP A 103 -4.91 -7.82 -13.00
C ASP A 103 -5.72 -6.54 -13.21
N LEU A 104 -5.91 -6.18 -14.47
CA LEU A 104 -6.66 -4.98 -14.86
C LEU A 104 -8.17 -5.11 -14.63
N GLN A 105 -8.71 -6.33 -14.58
CA GLN A 105 -10.13 -6.56 -14.31
C GLN A 105 -10.49 -6.14 -12.88
N ILE A 106 -9.61 -6.44 -11.92
CA ILE A 106 -9.73 -5.97 -10.53
C ILE A 106 -9.78 -4.44 -10.48
N LEU A 107 -8.87 -3.77 -11.20
CA LEU A 107 -8.83 -2.31 -11.22
C LEU A 107 -10.09 -1.69 -11.84
N ASN A 108 -10.62 -2.29 -12.91
CA ASN A 108 -11.86 -1.83 -13.54
C ASN A 108 -13.06 -2.00 -12.61
N LYS A 109 -13.16 -3.14 -11.90
CA LYS A 109 -14.19 -3.38 -10.88
C LYS A 109 -14.12 -2.31 -9.77
N LEU A 110 -12.92 -1.95 -9.32
CA LEU A 110 -12.72 -0.92 -8.29
C LEU A 110 -13.12 0.47 -8.76
N LYS A 111 -12.88 0.83 -10.03
CA LYS A 111 -13.34 2.10 -10.60
C LYS A 111 -14.88 2.17 -10.64
N ASN A 112 -15.52 1.09 -11.08
CA ASN A 112 -16.97 1.04 -11.24
C ASN A 112 -17.75 1.01 -9.91
N LYS A 113 -17.13 0.55 -8.81
CA LYS A 113 -17.72 0.59 -7.46
C LYS A 113 -17.74 1.98 -6.82
N ASN A 114 -17.00 2.94 -7.38
CA ASN A 114 -16.89 4.31 -6.87
C ASN A 114 -17.69 5.32 -7.73
N VAL A 115 -18.60 4.82 -8.57
CA VAL A 115 -19.62 5.61 -9.28
C VAL A 115 -20.97 5.35 -8.63
#